data_AF-A0A6I4KS16-F1
#
_entry.id   AF-A0A6I4KS16-F1
#
_cell.length_a   1.000
_cell.length_b   1.000
_cell.length_c   1.000
_cell.angle_alpha   90.00
_cell.angle_beta   90.00
_cell.angle_gamma   90.00
#
_symmetry.space_group_name_H-M   'P 1'
#
loop_
_entity.id
_entity.type
_entity.pdbx_description
1 polymer ?
#
loop_
_entity_poly.entity_id
_entity_poly.type
_entity_poly.pdbx_seq_one_letter_code
_entity_poly.pdbx_strand_id
1 'polypeptide(L)' 'MTSRLSPEDQQRVDQYLSAPQHQVERQPFRVWLLLTLIIVVVIGMGLLSRLLSSLVL' A
#
# COMPACT_ATOMS: atom_id res chain seq x y z
N MET A 1 -8.86 14.29 -21.76
CA MET A 1 -9.37 13.18 -20.92
C MET A 1 -10.82 12.93 -21.30
N THR A 2 -11.07 12.26 -22.43
CA THR A 2 -12.41 11.77 -22.82
C THR A 2 -12.22 10.78 -23.97
N SER A 3 -11.68 9.61 -23.67
CA SER A 3 -12.03 8.46 -24.50
C SER A 3 -13.36 7.96 -23.94
N ARG A 4 -14.45 8.55 -24.42
CA ARG A 4 -15.78 8.02 -24.14
C ARG A 4 -15.85 6.72 -24.92
N LEU A 5 -15.75 5.60 -24.20
CA LEU A 5 -16.07 4.29 -24.75
C LEU A 5 -17.44 4.38 -25.42
N SER A 6 -17.61 3.68 -26.54
CA SER A 6 -18.94 3.53 -27.12
C SER A 6 -19.89 2.95 -26.05
N PRO A 7 -21.20 3.23 -26.11
CA PRO A 7 -22.14 2.71 -25.10
C PRO A 7 -22.05 1.19 -24.91
N GLU A 8 -21.75 0.47 -25.99
CA GLU A 8 -21.56 -0.98 -26.01
C GLU A 8 -20.29 -1.41 -25.28
N ASP A 9 -19.18 -0.69 -25.51
CA ASP A 9 -17.91 -1.00 -24.85
C ASP A 9 -17.93 -0.62 -23.37
N GLN A 10 -18.62 0.45 -23.01
CA GLN A 10 -18.86 0.82 -21.62
C GLN A 10 -19.63 -0.29 -20.90
N GLN A 11 -20.67 -0.85 -21.52
CA GLN A 11 -21.46 -1.92 -20.94
C GLN A 11 -20.65 -3.22 -20.73
N ARG A 12 -19.74 -3.55 -21.65
CA ARG A 12 -18.79 -4.67 -21.49
C ARG A 12 -17.84 -4.46 -20.31
N VAL A 13 -17.31 -3.25 -20.17
CA VAL A 13 -16.43 -2.89 -19.04
C VAL A 13 -17.17 -2.95 -17.72
N ASP A 14 -18.40 -2.43 -17.65
CA ASP A 14 -19.21 -2.46 -16.44
C ASP A 14 -19.57 -3.90 -16.04
N GLN A 15 -19.89 -4.78 -17.00
CA GLN A 15 -20.07 -6.22 -16.75
C GLN A 15 -18.80 -6.89 -16.24
N TYR A 16 -17.64 -6.55 -16.79
CA TYR A 16 -16.37 -7.11 -16.36
C TYR A 16 -15.99 -6.66 -14.95
N LEU A 17 -16.17 -5.37 -14.62
CA LEU A 17 -15.85 -4.80 -13.31
C LEU A 17 -16.83 -5.22 -12.20
N SER A 18 -18.09 -5.50 -12.55
CA SER A 18 -19.10 -6.00 -11.60
C SER A 18 -18.95 -7.48 -11.27
N ALA A 19 -18.12 -8.22 -12.00
CA ALA A 19 -17.87 -9.63 -11.73
C ALA A 19 -17.41 -9.83 -10.26
N PRO A 20 -17.94 -10.85 -9.55
CA PRO A 20 -17.71 -11.04 -8.11
C PRO A 20 -16.23 -11.15 -7.74
N GLN A 21 -15.38 -11.66 -8.65
CA GLN A 21 -13.93 -11.73 -8.50
C GLN A 21 -13.23 -10.36 -8.40
N HIS A 22 -13.85 -9.29 -8.89
CA HIS A 22 -13.31 -7.92 -8.86
C HIS A 22 -13.87 -7.08 -7.72
N GLN A 23 -14.90 -7.56 -7.01
CA GLN A 23 -15.47 -6.92 -5.82
C GLN A 23 -14.68 -7.29 -4.56
N VAL A 24 -13.37 -7.06 -4.60
CA VAL A 24 -12.52 -7.28 -3.43
C VAL A 24 -12.79 -6.17 -2.42
N GLU A 25 -13.28 -6.52 -1.24
CA GLU A 25 -13.34 -5.60 -0.10
C GLU A 25 -11.93 -5.16 0.27
N ARG A 26 -11.53 -3.98 -0.21
CA ARG A 26 -10.24 -3.40 0.12
C ARG A 26 -10.30 -2.94 1.55
N GLN A 27 -9.56 -3.62 2.44
CA GLN A 27 -9.39 -3.13 3.79
C GLN A 27 -8.86 -1.69 3.76
N PRO A 28 -9.33 -0.82 4.67
CA PRO A 28 -8.84 0.55 4.72
C PRO A 28 -7.33 0.55 4.93
N PHE A 29 -6.64 1.40 4.17
CA PHE A 29 -5.20 1.53 4.27
C PHE A 29 -4.82 2.07 5.65
N ARG A 30 -4.08 1.26 6.43
CA ARG A 30 -3.71 1.58 7.82
C ARG A 30 -2.42 2.39 7.85
N VAL A 31 -2.51 3.66 7.45
CA VAL A 31 -1.37 4.61 7.35
C VAL A 31 -0.50 4.59 8.61
N TRP A 32 -1.13 4.67 9.78
CA TRP A 32 -0.42 4.74 11.06
C TRP A 32 0.43 3.51 11.35
N LEU A 33 -0.04 2.31 10.97
CA LEU A 33 0.72 1.07 11.16
C LEU A 33 2.02 1.11 10.35
N LEU A 34 1.92 1.51 9.08
CA LEU A 34 3.09 1.65 8.21
C LEU A 34 4.07 2.71 8.73
N LEU A 35 3.57 3.87 9.15
CA LEU A 35 4.42 4.93 9.71
C LEU A 35 5.13 4.49 11.00
N THR A 36 4.41 3.86 11.94
CA THR A 36 5.00 3.36 13.18
C THR A 36 6.08 2.31 12.90
N LEU A 37 5.82 1.39 11.96
CA LEU A 37 6.80 0.36 11.59
C LEU A 37 8.10 0.99 11.07
N ILE A 38 7.99 1.97 10.17
CA ILE A 38 9.16 2.67 9.61
C ILE A 38 9.95 3.35 10.72
N ILE A 39 9.28 4.07 11.62
CA ILE A 39 9.92 4.78 12.74
C ILE A 39 10.66 3.79 13.64
N VAL A 40 10.02 2.66 14.01
CA VAL A 40 10.62 1.63 14.85
C VAL A 40 11.88 1.05 14.22
N VAL A 41 11.84 0.74 12.91
CA VAL A 41 13.00 0.19 12.20
C VAL A 41 14.16 1.19 12.16
N VAL A 42 13.90 2.45 11.83
CA VAL A 42 14.93 3.50 11.77
C VAL A 42 15.56 3.74 13.15
N ILE A 43 14.74 3.86 14.19
CA ILE A 43 15.23 4.03 15.57
C ILE A 43 16.02 2.79 16.00
N GLY A 44 15.51 1.59 15.73
CA GLY A 44 16.16 0.32 16.07
C GLY A 44 17.53 0.20 15.43
N MET A 45 17.64 0.45 14.12
CA MET A 45 18.93 0.48 13.42
C MET A 45 19.87 1.55 13.99
N GLY A 46 19.37 2.74 14.31
CA GLY A 46 20.18 3.79 14.92
C GLY A 46 20.71 3.43 16.31
N LEU A 47 19.88 2.79 17.15
CA LEU A 47 20.30 2.28 18.45
C LEU A 47 21.32 1.16 18.32
N LEU A 48 21.05 0.17 17.45
CA LEU A 48 21.99 -0.92 17.17
C LEU A 48 23.34 -0.40 16.69
N SER A 49 23.36 0.56 15.77
CA SER A 49 24.60 1.19 15.30
C SER A 49 25.38 1.85 16.43
N ARG A 50 24.71 2.58 17.34
CA ARG A 50 25.36 3.19 18.50
C ARG A 50 25.90 2.16 19.50
N LEU A 51 25.15 1.09 19.75
CA LEU A 51 25.60 0.00 20.62
C LEU A 51 26.85 -0.68 20.07
N LEU A 52 26.86 -1.00 18.77
CA LEU A 52 28.01 -1.59 18.10
C LEU A 52 29.23 -0.64 18.14
N SER A 53 29.01 0.66 17.90
CA SER A 53 30.07 1.67 18.02
C SER A 53 30.66 1.71 19.44
N SER A 54 29.81 1.67 20.46
CA SER A 54 30.24 1.65 21.87
C SER A 54 30.97 0.37 22.29
N LEU A 55 30.81 -0.74 21.57
CA LEU A 55 31.49 -2.00 21.86
C LEU A 55 32.84 -2.12 21.15
N VAL A 56 33.07 -1.29 20.12
CA VAL A 56 34.29 -1.28 19.31
C VAL A 56 35.27 -0.19 19.75
N LEU A 57 34.78 0.91 20.32
CA LEU A 57 35.57 1.95 20.99
C LEU A 57 36.04 1.50 22.38
#